data_AF-A0AA88VH27-F1
#
_entry.id   AF-A0AA88VH27-F1
#
_cell.length_a   1.000
_cell.length_b   1.000
_cell.length_c   1.000
_cell.angle_alpha   90.00
_cell.angle_beta   90.00
_cell.angle_gamma   90.00
#
_symmetry.space_group_name_H-M   'P 1'
#
loop_
_entity.id
_entity.type
_entity.pdbx_description
1 polymer ?
#
loop_
_entity_poly.entity_id
_entity_poly.type
_entity_poly.pdbx_seq_one_letter_code
_entity_poly.pdbx_strand_id
1 'polypeptide(L)'
;MPADLLPAVSELHNNLIVFEFDSVLLSEIANLCEEWWKEELSPNFTNAVFFLSMSLTLKMKVDVHRVYALREAFILFDFEDDSIEDLKLLLIRCVISPLYLKTEDKRRFMAFMFGLSRQLVKEVLAMIRLQTPFCQRHDDVFLIPFKRNSAASI
;
A
#
# COMPACT_ATOMS: atom_id res chain seq x y z
N MET A 1 -1.46 -27.33 12.20
CA MET A 1 -2.59 -27.39 11.25
C MET A 1 -2.20 -28.29 10.08
N PRO A 2 -3.11 -29.07 9.47
CA PRO A 2 -2.72 -30.15 8.57
C PRO A 2 -2.23 -29.58 7.23
N ALA A 3 -1.01 -29.94 6.85
CA ALA A 3 -0.40 -29.60 5.57
C ALA A 3 -1.26 -30.06 4.37
N ASP A 4 -2.19 -30.98 4.59
CA ASP A 4 -3.11 -31.54 3.60
C ASP A 4 -4.08 -30.49 3.02
N LEU A 5 -4.26 -29.35 3.69
CA LEU A 5 -5.14 -28.27 3.23
C LEU A 5 -4.44 -27.25 2.32
N LEU A 6 -3.11 -27.29 2.21
CA LEU A 6 -2.33 -26.36 1.37
C LEU A 6 -2.81 -26.30 -0.08
N PRO A 7 -3.06 -27.43 -0.76
CA PRO A 7 -3.54 -27.40 -2.15
C PRO A 7 -4.91 -26.73 -2.27
N ALA A 8 -5.83 -27.03 -1.34
CA ALA A 8 -7.19 -26.50 -1.35
C ALA A 8 -7.21 -24.98 -1.12
N VAL A 9 -6.43 -24.50 -0.17
CA VAL A 9 -6.35 -23.05 0.10
C VAL A 9 -5.56 -22.32 -0.98
N SER A 10 -4.52 -22.94 -1.56
CA SER A 10 -3.83 -22.36 -2.72
C SER A 10 -4.78 -22.21 -3.91
N GLU A 11 -5.65 -23.20 -4.14
CA GLU A 11 -6.66 -23.14 -5.20
C GLU A 11 -7.73 -22.08 -4.91
N LEU A 12 -8.25 -22.04 -3.67
CA LEU A 12 -9.15 -20.97 -3.23
C LEU A 12 -8.52 -19.59 -3.39
N HIS A 13 -7.24 -19.47 -3.05
CA HIS A 13 -6.47 -18.25 -3.15
C HIS A 13 -6.31 -17.80 -4.61
N ASN A 14 -5.97 -18.71 -5.52
CA ASN A 14 -5.83 -18.42 -6.94
C ASN A 14 -7.16 -18.01 -7.60
N ASN A 15 -8.28 -18.45 -7.04
CA ASN A 15 -9.62 -18.11 -7.51
C ASN A 15 -10.27 -16.94 -6.74
N LEU A 16 -9.54 -16.26 -5.84
CA LEU A 16 -10.06 -15.14 -5.04
C LEU A 16 -10.65 -14.00 -5.87
N ILE A 17 -10.10 -13.74 -7.06
CA ILE A 17 -10.61 -12.73 -8.00
C ILE A 17 -12.02 -13.10 -8.51
N VAL A 18 -12.37 -14.38 -8.54
CA VAL A 18 -13.69 -14.87 -8.96
C VAL A 18 -14.72 -14.72 -7.84
N PHE A 19 -14.28 -14.69 -6.57
CA PHE A 19 -15.15 -14.62 -5.40
C PHE A 19 -15.50 -13.20 -4.94
N GLU A 20 -15.27 -12.18 -5.79
CA GLU A 20 -15.45 -10.73 -5.50
C GLU A 20 -16.80 -10.32 -4.88
N PHE A 21 -17.81 -11.21 -4.86
CA PHE A 21 -19.17 -10.90 -4.45
C PHE A 21 -19.58 -11.37 -3.04
N ASP A 22 -18.83 -12.24 -2.37
CA ASP A 22 -19.17 -12.71 -1.02
C ASP A 22 -18.20 -12.20 0.04
N SER A 23 -18.55 -11.08 0.68
CA SER A 23 -17.76 -10.45 1.74
C SER A 23 -17.50 -11.34 2.96
N VAL A 24 -18.39 -12.30 3.24
CA VAL A 24 -18.22 -13.22 4.38
C VAL A 24 -17.18 -14.27 4.01
N LEU A 25 -17.31 -14.86 2.82
CA LEU A 25 -16.33 -15.83 2.31
C LEU A 25 -14.94 -15.23 2.19
N LEU A 26 -14.82 -14.02 1.64
CA LEU A 26 -13.54 -13.31 1.52
C LEU A 26 -12.92 -13.05 2.89
N SER A 27 -13.72 -12.71 3.90
CA SER A 27 -13.25 -12.51 5.28
C SER A 27 -12.78 -13.81 5.94
N GLU A 28 -13.44 -14.94 5.67
CA GLU A 28 -13.03 -16.25 6.21
C GLU A 28 -11.73 -16.75 5.56
N ILE A 29 -11.60 -16.61 4.23
CA ILE A 29 -10.35 -16.93 3.51
C ILE A 29 -9.22 -16.04 4.01
N ALA A 30 -9.49 -14.76 4.23
CA ALA A 30 -8.56 -13.82 4.85
C ALA A 30 -8.06 -14.30 6.22
N ASN A 31 -8.96 -14.67 7.13
CA ASN A 31 -8.57 -15.17 8.45
C ASN A 31 -7.67 -16.40 8.35
N LEU A 32 -8.00 -17.33 7.44
CA LEU A 32 -7.21 -18.54 7.23
C LEU A 32 -5.80 -18.23 6.69
N CYS A 33 -5.69 -17.33 5.72
CA CYS A 33 -4.41 -16.88 5.18
C CYS A 33 -3.55 -16.15 6.23
N GLU A 34 -4.17 -15.38 7.12
CA GLU A 34 -3.47 -14.67 8.21
C GLU A 34 -2.87 -15.64 9.23
N GLU A 35 -3.66 -16.64 9.66
CA GLU A 35 -3.19 -17.68 10.60
C GLU A 35 -2.04 -18.51 10.01
N TRP A 36 -2.08 -18.80 8.70
CA TRP A 36 -1.00 -19.51 8.03
C TRP A 36 0.29 -18.73 7.88
N TRP A 37 0.21 -17.42 7.70
CA TRP A 37 1.41 -16.59 7.70
C TRP A 37 2.07 -16.57 9.08
N LYS A 38 1.29 -16.49 10.17
CA LYS A 38 1.81 -16.52 11.56
C LYS A 38 2.57 -17.80 11.88
N GLU A 39 2.16 -18.91 11.27
CA GLU A 39 2.79 -20.22 11.46
C GLU A 39 3.98 -20.46 10.50
N GLU A 40 4.39 -19.46 9.69
CA GLU A 40 5.44 -19.56 8.66
C GLU A 40 5.24 -20.72 7.66
N LEU A 41 4.00 -21.23 7.53
CA LEU A 41 3.67 -22.44 6.76
C LEU A 41 3.68 -22.21 5.25
N SER A 42 3.76 -20.95 4.81
CA SER A 42 3.89 -20.62 3.40
C SER A 42 4.53 -19.24 3.20
N PRO A 43 5.54 -19.11 2.31
CA PRO A 43 6.08 -17.83 1.89
C PRO A 43 5.18 -17.10 0.88
N ASN A 44 3.87 -17.41 0.82
CA ASN A 44 2.98 -16.87 -0.21
C ASN A 44 2.70 -15.38 -0.03
N PHE A 45 3.59 -14.58 -0.64
CA PHE A 45 3.45 -13.16 -0.91
C PHE A 45 2.12 -12.78 -1.57
N THR A 46 1.50 -13.73 -2.27
CA THR A 46 0.18 -13.60 -2.91
C THR A 46 -0.91 -13.21 -1.91
N ASN A 47 -0.82 -13.68 -0.65
CA ASN A 47 -1.71 -13.24 0.43
C ASN A 47 -1.61 -11.73 0.68
N ALA A 48 -0.39 -11.20 0.81
CA ALA A 48 -0.18 -9.78 1.06
C ALA A 48 -0.71 -8.90 -0.08
N VAL A 49 -0.53 -9.32 -1.34
CA VAL A 49 -1.08 -8.63 -2.52
C VAL A 49 -2.60 -8.64 -2.53
N PHE A 50 -3.22 -9.78 -2.19
CA PHE A 50 -4.67 -9.90 -2.08
C PHE A 50 -5.25 -8.96 -1.02
N PHE A 51 -4.69 -8.96 0.20
CA PHE A 51 -5.12 -8.05 1.26
C PHE A 51 -4.94 -6.57 0.88
N LEU A 52 -3.85 -6.26 0.18
CA LEU A 52 -3.60 -4.92 -0.33
C LEU A 52 -4.72 -4.48 -1.28
N SER A 53 -5.06 -5.32 -2.26
CA SER A 53 -6.15 -5.08 -3.20
C SER A 53 -7.49 -4.90 -2.47
N MET A 54 -7.82 -5.82 -1.56
CA MET A 54 -9.07 -5.80 -0.80
C MET A 54 -9.20 -4.56 0.09
N SER A 55 -8.11 -4.13 0.73
CA SER A 55 -8.08 -2.91 1.54
C SER A 55 -8.41 -1.64 0.75
N LEU A 56 -8.07 -1.62 -0.55
CA LEU A 56 -8.34 -0.51 -1.46
C LEU A 56 -9.77 -0.58 -2.02
N THR A 57 -10.26 -1.79 -2.30
CA THR A 57 -11.61 -2.04 -2.85
C THR A 57 -12.70 -1.87 -1.81
N LEU A 58 -12.61 -2.56 -0.68
CA LEU A 58 -13.61 -2.54 0.39
C LEU A 58 -13.43 -1.35 1.36
N LYS A 59 -12.27 -0.68 1.31
CA LYS A 59 -11.92 0.49 2.15
C LYS A 59 -12.03 0.23 3.65
N MET A 60 -11.94 -1.03 4.08
CA MET A 60 -12.09 -1.41 5.47
C MET A 60 -10.79 -1.15 6.24
N LYS A 61 -10.92 -0.55 7.43
CA LYS A 61 -9.75 -0.25 8.29
C LYS A 61 -9.04 -1.51 8.78
N VAL A 62 -9.78 -2.61 8.96
CA VAL A 62 -9.27 -3.91 9.42
C VAL A 62 -8.26 -4.46 8.43
N ASP A 63 -8.52 -4.32 7.12
CA ASP A 63 -7.62 -4.84 6.09
C ASP A 63 -6.29 -4.08 6.04
N VAL A 64 -6.27 -2.79 6.38
CA VAL A 64 -5.01 -2.03 6.47
C VAL A 64 -4.11 -2.56 7.59
N HIS A 65 -4.69 -2.99 8.70
CA HIS A 65 -3.92 -3.60 9.79
C HIS A 65 -3.34 -4.95 9.36
N ARG A 66 -4.14 -5.76 8.65
CA ARG A 66 -3.68 -7.04 8.08
C ARG A 66 -2.56 -6.87 7.06
N VAL A 67 -2.68 -5.89 6.16
CA VAL A 67 -1.61 -5.53 5.21
C VAL A 67 -0.32 -5.16 5.94
N TYR A 68 -0.40 -4.41 7.04
CA TYR A 68 0.78 -4.07 7.84
C TYR A 68 1.38 -5.27 8.57
N ALA A 69 0.55 -6.20 9.07
CA ALA A 69 1.02 -7.43 9.70
C ALA A 69 1.78 -8.32 8.71
N LEU A 70 1.35 -8.35 7.46
CA LEU A 70 1.96 -9.13 6.37
C LEU A 70 3.04 -8.37 5.59
N ARG A 71 3.41 -7.16 6.03
CA ARG A 71 4.24 -6.25 5.22
C ARG A 71 5.59 -6.84 4.82
N GLU A 72 6.20 -7.68 5.65
CA GLU A 72 7.52 -8.26 5.38
C GLU A 72 7.49 -9.17 4.14
N ALA A 73 6.33 -9.69 3.74
CA ALA A 73 6.16 -10.41 2.48
C ALA A 73 6.50 -9.54 1.26
N PHE A 74 6.34 -8.21 1.36
CA PHE A 74 6.67 -7.31 0.25
C PHE A 74 8.18 -7.20 -0.01
N ILE A 75 9.05 -7.55 0.95
CA ILE A 75 10.51 -7.55 0.77
C ILE A 75 10.95 -8.66 -0.18
N LEU A 76 10.14 -9.71 -0.35
CA LEU A 76 10.45 -10.86 -1.19
C LEU A 76 10.30 -10.57 -2.69
N PHE A 77 9.67 -9.45 -3.06
CA PHE A 77 9.49 -9.08 -4.47
C PHE A 77 10.72 -8.38 -5.04
N ASP A 78 11.04 -8.72 -6.28
CA ASP A 78 11.98 -7.95 -7.08
C ASP A 78 11.27 -6.75 -7.71
N PHE A 79 11.53 -5.56 -7.18
CA PHE A 79 10.91 -4.31 -7.65
C PHE A 79 11.47 -3.80 -8.98
N GLU A 80 12.51 -4.42 -9.52
CA GLU A 80 13.01 -4.13 -10.86
C GLU A 80 12.38 -5.05 -11.92
N ASP A 81 11.62 -6.09 -11.51
CA ASP A 81 10.87 -6.94 -12.43
C ASP A 81 9.58 -6.23 -12.90
N ASP A 82 9.32 -6.32 -14.20
CA ASP A 82 8.12 -5.80 -14.86
C ASP A 82 6.90 -6.70 -14.59
N SER A 83 7.10 -7.97 -14.21
CA SER A 83 6.02 -8.93 -13.94
C SER A 83 5.13 -8.53 -12.75
N ILE A 84 5.65 -7.67 -11.87
CA ILE A 84 4.98 -7.20 -10.66
C ILE A 84 4.41 -5.78 -10.80
N GLU A 85 4.30 -5.26 -12.03
CA GLU A 85 3.83 -3.89 -12.28
C GLU A 85 2.45 -3.61 -11.65
N ASP A 86 1.53 -4.57 -11.71
CA ASP A 86 0.21 -4.45 -11.07
C ASP A 86 0.31 -4.28 -9.54
N LEU A 87 1.27 -4.96 -8.91
CA LEU A 87 1.55 -4.78 -7.49
C LEU A 87 2.11 -3.38 -7.21
N LYS A 88 3.06 -2.88 -8.02
CA LYS A 88 3.59 -1.51 -7.89
C LYS A 88 2.47 -0.48 -7.98
N LEU A 89 1.55 -0.65 -8.93
CA LEU A 89 0.37 0.21 -9.07
C LEU A 89 -0.55 0.15 -7.85
N LEU A 90 -0.82 -1.03 -7.27
CA LEU A 90 -1.59 -1.16 -6.02
C LEU A 90 -0.91 -0.43 -4.85
N LEU A 91 0.40 -0.59 -4.71
CA LEU A 91 1.19 0.08 -3.68
C LEU A 91 1.15 1.61 -3.85
N ILE A 92 1.30 2.13 -5.06
CA ILE A 92 1.15 3.56 -5.36
C ILE A 92 -0.25 4.06 -4.99
N ARG A 93 -1.30 3.27 -5.29
CA ARG A 93 -2.69 3.59 -4.93
C ARG A 93 -2.91 3.67 -3.42
N CYS A 94 -2.18 2.89 -2.62
CA CYS A 94 -2.20 3.05 -1.16
C CYS A 94 -1.70 4.44 -0.75
N VAL A 95 -0.67 4.96 -1.40
CA VAL A 95 -0.05 6.23 -1.01
C VAL A 95 -0.97 7.43 -1.21
N ILE A 96 -1.70 7.45 -2.31
CA ILE A 96 -2.64 8.51 -2.65
C ILE A 96 -4.01 8.33 -1.96
N SER A 97 -4.26 7.17 -1.36
CA SER A 97 -5.54 6.88 -0.73
C SER A 97 -5.65 7.59 0.63
N PRO A 98 -6.69 8.40 0.88
CA PRO A 98 -6.90 9.04 2.17
C PRO A 98 -7.15 8.02 3.30
N LEU A 99 -7.39 6.75 2.96
CA LEU A 99 -7.45 5.67 3.93
C LEU A 99 -6.13 5.49 4.65
N TYR A 100 -5.00 5.57 3.95
CA TYR A 100 -3.67 5.27 4.48
C TYR A 100 -2.95 6.49 5.10
N LEU A 101 -3.51 7.70 4.94
CA LEU A 101 -2.89 8.94 5.40
C LEU A 101 -3.40 9.43 6.78
N LYS A 102 -4.50 8.88 7.28
CA LYS A 102 -5.25 9.45 8.41
C LYS A 102 -4.79 9.00 9.81
N THR A 103 -4.09 7.87 9.94
CA THR A 103 -3.76 7.30 11.25
C THR A 103 -2.31 6.87 11.32
N GLU A 104 -1.74 6.85 12.53
CA GLU A 104 -0.32 6.56 12.75
C GLU A 104 0.11 5.19 12.21
N ASP A 105 -0.67 4.14 12.48
CA ASP A 105 -0.37 2.78 11.98
C ASP A 105 -0.26 2.72 10.45
N LYS A 106 -1.02 3.57 9.78
CA LYS A 106 -1.03 3.60 8.31
C LYS A 106 0.14 4.41 7.77
N ARG A 107 0.59 5.43 8.50
CA ARG A 107 1.87 6.10 8.24
C ARG A 107 3.06 5.17 8.46
N ARG A 108 2.99 4.23 9.41
CA ARG A 108 4.03 3.20 9.60
C ARG A 108 4.11 2.27 8.40
N PHE A 109 2.98 1.85 7.82
CA PHE A 109 2.97 1.09 6.56
C PHE A 109 3.62 1.89 5.42
N MET A 110 3.31 3.19 5.31
CA MET A 110 3.86 4.06 4.28
C MET A 110 5.37 4.24 4.42
N ALA A 111 5.87 4.38 5.66
CA ALA A 111 7.30 4.44 5.93
C ALA A 111 8.01 3.14 5.53
N PHE A 112 7.42 1.98 5.85
CA PHE A 112 7.92 0.68 5.40
C PHE A 112 7.98 0.58 3.87
N MET A 113 6.90 0.98 3.20
CA MET A 113 6.76 1.01 1.74
C MET A 113 7.87 1.80 1.05
N PHE A 114 8.22 2.99 1.56
CA PHE A 114 9.32 3.79 1.02
C PHE A 114 10.71 3.14 1.21
N GLY A 115 10.82 2.16 2.10
CA GLY A 115 12.03 1.37 2.29
C GLY A 115 12.18 0.19 1.32
N LEU A 116 11.12 -0.19 0.57
CA LEU A 116 11.13 -1.38 -0.28
C LEU A 116 11.99 -1.22 -1.54
N SER A 117 11.84 -0.11 -2.27
CA SER A 117 12.63 0.16 -3.49
C SER A 117 12.73 1.65 -3.79
N ARG A 118 13.92 2.09 -4.24
CA ARG A 118 14.13 3.47 -4.70
C ARG A 118 13.32 3.77 -5.97
N GLN A 119 13.10 2.78 -6.83
CA GLN A 119 12.35 2.96 -8.06
C GLN A 119 10.87 3.21 -7.75
N LEU A 120 10.28 2.37 -6.88
CA LEU A 120 8.92 2.56 -6.37
C LEU A 120 8.72 3.95 -5.75
N VAL A 121 9.69 4.43 -4.95
CA VAL A 121 9.64 5.77 -4.34
C VAL A 121 9.57 6.88 -5.41
N LYS A 122 10.32 6.77 -6.51
CA LYS A 122 10.29 7.75 -7.60
C LYS A 122 8.92 7.79 -8.28
N GLU A 123 8.34 6.63 -8.54
CA GLU A 123 7.01 6.49 -9.16
C GLU A 123 5.93 7.08 -8.26
N VAL A 124 5.97 6.78 -6.95
CA VAL A 124 5.09 7.38 -5.97
C VAL A 124 5.22 8.91 -5.96
N LEU A 125 6.45 9.44 -5.96
CA LEU A 125 6.69 10.88 -5.97
C LEU A 125 6.15 11.52 -7.26
N ALA A 126 6.35 10.89 -8.42
CA ALA A 126 5.78 11.34 -9.68
C ALA A 126 4.25 11.39 -9.60
N MET A 127 3.63 10.36 -9.02
CA MET A 127 2.18 10.30 -8.90
C MET A 127 1.61 11.36 -7.94
N ILE A 128 2.28 11.62 -6.80
CA ILE A 128 1.91 12.70 -5.88
C ILE A 128 1.98 14.07 -6.57
N ARG A 129 3.03 14.31 -7.37
CA ARG A 129 3.20 15.56 -8.14
C ARG A 129 2.06 15.76 -9.15
N LEU A 130 1.61 14.69 -9.82
CA LEU A 130 0.48 14.74 -10.76
C LEU A 130 -0.85 15.05 -10.07
N GLN A 131 -1.05 14.60 -8.82
CA GLN A 131 -2.27 14.88 -8.05
C GLN A 131 -2.27 16.23 -7.35
N THR A 132 -1.12 16.89 -7.25
CA THR A 132 -0.99 18.19 -6.57
C THR A 132 -1.04 19.30 -7.62
N PRO A 133 -2.17 20.03 -7.78
CA PRO A 133 -2.30 21.08 -8.80
C PRO A 133 -1.30 22.25 -8.67
N PHE A 134 -0.54 22.32 -7.57
CA PHE A 134 0.41 23.39 -7.27
C PHE A 134 1.90 23.02 -7.43
N CYS A 135 2.25 21.77 -7.74
CA CYS A 135 3.67 21.36 -7.78
C CYS A 135 4.35 21.60 -9.15
N GLN A 136 3.72 22.34 -10.07
CA GLN A 136 4.23 22.60 -11.43
C GLN A 136 4.73 24.04 -11.66
N ARG A 137 4.83 24.88 -10.63
CA ARG A 137 5.46 26.19 -10.80
C ARG A 137 6.32 26.48 -9.59
N HIS A 138 7.63 26.39 -9.74
CA HIS A 138 8.61 27.27 -9.09
C HIS A 138 10.04 26.90 -9.53
N ASP A 139 10.30 26.82 -10.83
CA ASP A 139 11.66 27.05 -11.35
C ASP A 139 11.84 28.50 -11.86
N ASP A 140 10.77 29.31 -11.86
CA ASP A 140 10.81 30.74 -12.21
C ASP A 140 10.01 31.58 -11.20
N VAL A 141 10.57 31.90 -10.03
CA VAL A 141 10.19 33.14 -9.32
C VAL A 141 11.45 33.88 -8.87
N PHE A 142 11.91 34.69 -9.82
CA PHE A 142 12.66 35.90 -9.60
C PHE A 142 11.87 36.85 -8.69
N LEU A 143 12.54 37.35 -7.63
CA LEU A 143 12.25 38.55 -6.84
C LEU A 143 10.81 38.77 -6.32
N ILE A 144 10.60 38.48 -5.03
CA ILE A 144 9.67 39.28 -4.21
C ILE A 144 10.52 40.04 -3.19
N PRO A 145 10.59 41.38 -3.23
CA PRO A 145 11.38 42.14 -2.28
C PRO A 145 10.70 42.10 -0.90
N PHE A 146 11.51 41.79 0.11
CA PHE A 146 11.16 41.84 1.52
C PHE A 146 10.82 43.27 1.94
N LYS A 147 9.53 43.62 1.98
CA LYS A 147 9.09 44.92 2.48
C LYS A 147 9.16 44.91 4.02
N ARG A 148 10.24 45.47 4.56
CA ARG A 148 10.40 45.78 6.00
C ARG A 148 9.27 46.71 6.42
N ASN A 149 8.42 46.26 7.34
CA ASN A 149 7.46 47.12 8.02
C ASN A 149 8.24 48.03 8.98
N SER A 150 8.26 49.34 8.70
CA SER A 150 8.61 50.35 9.70
C SER A 150 7.30 50.82 10.32
N ALA A 151 7.04 50.35 11.54
CA ALA A 151 6.06 50.94 12.43
C ALA A 151 6.81 51.37 13.69
N ALA A 152 7.03 52.67 13.82
CA ALA A 152 7.25 53.34 15.10
C ALA A 152 6.72 54.77 14.95
N SER A 153 5.46 54.95 15.38
CA SER A 153 4.93 56.24 15.77
C SER A 153 5.47 56.58 17.17
N ILE A 154 5.96 57.81 17.34
CA ILE A 154 5.46 58.87 18.24
C ILE A 154 6.34 60.10 17.98
#